data_AF-A0A2V9L2R3-F1
#
_entry.id   AF-A0A2V9L2R3-F1
#
_cell.length_a   1.000
_cell.length_b   1.000
_cell.length_c   1.000
_cell.angle_alpha   90.00
_cell.angle_beta   90.00
_cell.angle_gamma   90.00
#
_symmetry.space_group_name_H-M   'P 1'
#
loop_
_entity.id
_entity.type
_entity.pdbx_description
1 polymer ?
#
loop_
_entity_poly.entity_id
_entity_poly.type
_entity_poly.pdbx_seq_one_letter_code
_entity_poly.pdbx_strand_id
1 'polypeptide(L)'
;NGQTGSGDLSVEGIRGPVDAKTGSGDMDFRSISSNVRVRTGSGDTKFERVSADRVEIETGSGDTDLRDMRCALSLKTGSGDIRAQGEPTGEWSLHSGSGEITVHLPSELAFDLDAHTSSGGISTGLPITVQGTLGRGELRGKVRGGGVRLELHTGSGDIRVE
;
A
#
# COMPACT_ATOMS: atom_id res chain seq x y z
N ASN A 1 8.51 1.37 -20.33
CA ASN A 1 8.25 -0.06 -20.56
C ASN A 1 9.51 -0.84 -20.25
N GLY A 2 9.59 -1.41 -19.05
CA GLY A 2 10.64 -2.36 -18.64
C GLY A 2 10.03 -3.73 -18.43
N GLN A 3 10.61 -4.77 -19.04
CA GLN A 3 10.17 -6.16 -18.85
C GLN A 3 11.41 -7.02 -18.58
N THR A 4 11.37 -7.78 -17.50
CA THR A 4 12.45 -8.71 -17.11
C THR A 4 11.83 -9.99 -16.54
N GLY A 5 12.46 -11.14 -16.76
CA GLY A 5 11.95 -12.41 -16.22
C GLY A 5 12.47 -12.67 -14.80
N SER A 6 13.76 -12.45 -14.60
CA SER A 6 14.50 -12.83 -13.39
C SER A 6 15.64 -11.87 -13.04
N GLY A 7 15.80 -10.78 -13.79
CA GLY A 7 16.74 -9.71 -13.44
C GLY A 7 16.03 -8.61 -12.66
N ASP A 8 16.74 -8.01 -11.71
CA ASP A 8 16.23 -6.91 -10.90
C ASP A 8 16.03 -5.65 -11.74
N LEU A 9 15.02 -4.86 -11.39
CA LEU A 9 14.68 -3.62 -12.07
C LEU A 9 14.85 -2.44 -11.10
N SER A 10 15.82 -1.57 -11.36
CA SER A 10 15.94 -0.30 -10.65
C SER A 10 15.54 0.86 -11.57
N VAL A 11 14.65 1.72 -11.07
CA VAL A 11 14.12 2.88 -11.80
C VAL A 11 14.26 4.10 -10.90
N GLU A 12 15.00 5.11 -11.34
CA GLU A 12 15.27 6.31 -10.55
C GLU A 12 15.03 7.61 -11.33
N GLY A 13 14.46 8.62 -10.67
CA GLY A 13 14.40 10.00 -11.17
C GLY A 13 13.44 10.20 -12.35
N ILE A 14 12.39 9.38 -12.43
CA ILE A 14 11.46 9.42 -13.56
C ILE A 14 10.38 10.50 -13.36
N ARG A 15 10.16 11.27 -14.44
CA ARG A 15 9.10 12.29 -14.54
C ARG A 15 8.00 11.95 -15.55
N GLY A 16 8.10 10.80 -16.20
CA GLY A 16 7.13 10.30 -17.19
C GLY A 16 6.53 8.96 -16.77
N PRO A 17 5.39 8.54 -17.34
CA PRO A 17 4.67 7.35 -16.88
C PRO A 17 5.57 6.10 -16.85
N VAL A 18 5.48 5.33 -15.77
CA VAL A 18 6.23 4.09 -15.57
C VAL A 18 5.28 2.91 -15.72
N ASP A 19 5.62 2.00 -16.64
CA ASP A 19 5.00 0.67 -16.76
C ASP A 19 6.13 -0.38 -16.73
N ALA A 20 6.11 -1.19 -15.68
CA ALA A 20 7.15 -2.17 -15.36
C ALA A 20 6.56 -3.53 -15.00
N LYS A 21 7.19 -4.59 -15.51
CA LYS A 21 6.81 -5.97 -15.23
C LYS A 21 8.03 -6.85 -14.97
N THR A 22 7.97 -7.67 -13.93
CA THR A 22 8.96 -8.72 -13.64
C THR A 22 8.26 -10.05 -13.34
N GLY A 23 8.99 -11.16 -13.51
CA GLY A 23 8.56 -12.47 -13.03
C GLY A 23 8.99 -12.68 -11.58
N SER A 24 10.30 -12.65 -11.35
CA SER A 24 10.89 -13.04 -10.06
C SER A 24 12.01 -12.12 -9.56
N GLY A 25 12.44 -11.12 -10.35
CA GLY A 25 13.45 -10.15 -9.90
C GLY A 25 12.82 -9.06 -9.04
N ASP A 26 13.63 -8.48 -8.15
CA ASP A 26 13.17 -7.40 -7.28
C ASP A 26 13.02 -6.10 -8.07
N MET A 27 12.13 -5.22 -7.62
CA MET A 27 12.00 -3.89 -8.19
C MET A 27 12.22 -2.78 -7.17
N ASP A 28 13.08 -1.82 -7.51
CA ASP A 28 13.37 -0.63 -6.70
C ASP A 28 13.05 0.64 -7.51
N PHE A 29 12.07 1.41 -7.06
CA PHE A 29 11.62 2.66 -7.66
C PHE A 29 11.93 3.83 -6.74
N ARG A 30 12.72 4.81 -7.20
CA ARG A 30 13.10 5.98 -6.39
C ARG A 30 12.84 7.29 -7.11
N SER A 31 12.36 8.30 -6.38
CA SER A 31 12.16 9.66 -6.89
C SER A 31 11.29 9.71 -8.15
N ILE A 32 10.09 9.15 -8.06
CA ILE A 32 9.13 9.07 -9.16
C ILE A 32 8.10 10.20 -9.02
N SER A 33 7.90 10.97 -10.10
CA SER A 33 7.03 12.15 -10.09
C SER A 33 5.84 12.07 -11.05
N SER A 34 5.41 10.84 -11.36
CA SER A 34 4.41 10.53 -12.38
C SER A 34 3.75 9.18 -12.11
N ASN A 35 2.62 8.91 -12.77
CA ASN A 35 1.87 7.68 -12.57
C ASN A 35 2.71 6.42 -12.81
N VAL A 36 2.50 5.42 -11.95
CA VAL A 36 3.23 4.16 -11.98
C VAL A 36 2.26 2.98 -12.04
N ARG A 37 2.56 2.02 -12.90
CA ARG A 37 1.97 0.69 -12.91
C ARG A 37 3.07 -0.37 -12.83
N VAL A 38 2.97 -1.24 -11.83
CA VAL A 38 3.93 -2.32 -11.59
C VAL A 38 3.22 -3.66 -11.48
N ARG A 39 3.80 -4.68 -12.12
CA ARG A 39 3.38 -6.07 -11.98
C ARG A 39 4.56 -7.00 -11.70
N THR A 40 4.53 -7.75 -10.61
CA THR A 40 5.54 -8.77 -10.28
C THR A 40 4.89 -10.13 -9.97
N GLY A 41 5.61 -11.21 -10.22
CA GLY A 41 5.18 -12.55 -9.86
C GLY A 41 5.59 -12.93 -8.44
N SER A 42 6.88 -12.81 -8.12
CA SER A 42 7.44 -13.30 -6.85
C SER A 42 8.56 -12.44 -6.24
N GLY A 43 8.93 -11.33 -6.89
CA GLY A 43 10.00 -10.45 -6.40
C GLY A 43 9.46 -9.36 -5.47
N ASP A 44 10.32 -8.88 -4.57
CA ASP A 44 9.97 -7.81 -3.64
C ASP A 44 9.91 -6.47 -4.39
N THR A 45 9.03 -5.59 -3.93
CA THR A 45 8.81 -4.29 -4.59
C THR A 45 9.01 -3.16 -3.60
N LYS A 46 9.96 -2.29 -3.91
CA LYS A 46 10.30 -1.14 -3.07
C LYS A 46 10.06 0.16 -3.81
N PHE A 47 9.39 1.10 -3.15
CA PHE A 47 9.20 2.46 -3.63
C PHE A 47 9.69 3.47 -2.59
N GLU A 48 10.37 4.52 -3.04
CA GLU A 48 10.84 5.61 -2.18
C GLU A 48 10.62 6.96 -2.87
N ARG A 49 10.06 7.93 -2.13
CA ARG A 49 9.86 9.32 -2.59
C ARG A 49 9.08 9.37 -3.89
N VAL A 50 7.81 8.96 -3.84
CA VAL A 50 6.90 8.97 -4.98
C VAL A 50 5.88 10.09 -4.81
N SER A 51 5.78 10.98 -5.80
CA SER A 51 4.73 12.00 -5.87
C SER A 51 4.03 11.90 -7.22
N ALA A 52 2.85 11.30 -7.25
CA ALA A 52 2.12 11.00 -8.48
C ALA A 52 0.62 11.14 -8.25
N ASP A 53 -0.17 11.17 -9.32
CA ASP A 53 -1.63 11.16 -9.15
C ASP A 53 -2.09 9.76 -8.70
N ARG A 54 -1.53 8.71 -9.33
CA ARG A 54 -1.88 7.31 -9.02
C ARG A 54 -0.70 6.34 -9.17
N VAL A 55 -0.62 5.41 -8.22
CA VAL A 55 0.27 4.25 -8.24
C VAL A 55 -0.56 2.97 -8.16
N GLU A 56 -0.33 2.06 -9.11
CA GLU A 56 -0.97 0.74 -9.19
C GLU A 56 0.11 -0.35 -9.09
N ILE A 57 -0.01 -1.25 -8.13
CA ILE A 57 0.93 -2.34 -7.89
C ILE A 57 0.15 -3.65 -7.77
N GLU A 58 0.52 -4.64 -8.59
CA GLU A 58 0.01 -6.01 -8.49
C GLU A 58 1.18 -6.97 -8.32
N THR A 59 1.19 -7.73 -7.23
CA THR A 59 2.20 -8.77 -6.96
C THR A 59 1.51 -10.12 -6.72
N GLY A 60 2.11 -11.20 -7.21
CA GLY A 60 1.66 -12.55 -6.88
C GLY A 60 2.10 -12.93 -5.47
N SER A 61 3.42 -12.88 -5.25
CA SER A 61 4.09 -13.12 -3.99
C SER A 61 5.23 -12.12 -3.79
N GLY A 62 5.55 -11.79 -2.55
CA GLY A 62 6.67 -10.91 -2.20
C GLY A 62 6.21 -9.69 -1.42
N ASP A 63 7.13 -9.13 -0.67
CA ASP A 63 6.87 -8.00 0.21
C ASP A 63 6.88 -6.70 -0.57
N THR A 64 6.02 -5.78 -0.17
CA THR A 64 5.96 -4.44 -0.76
C THR A 64 6.25 -3.39 0.30
N ASP A 65 7.33 -2.63 0.11
CA ASP A 65 7.77 -1.55 1.00
C ASP A 65 7.66 -0.21 0.27
N LEU A 66 6.70 0.62 0.66
CA LEU A 66 6.44 1.93 0.09
C LEU A 66 6.75 3.01 1.11
N ARG A 67 7.66 3.92 0.77
CA ARG A 67 8.10 5.02 1.65
C ARG A 67 7.98 6.37 0.97
N ASP A 68 7.55 7.36 1.75
CA ASP A 68 7.32 8.74 1.30
C ASP A 68 6.41 8.81 0.07
N MET A 69 5.28 8.10 0.14
CA MET A 69 4.26 8.06 -0.92
C MET A 69 3.32 9.26 -0.82
N ARG A 70 3.20 10.05 -1.87
CA ARG A 70 2.25 11.17 -2.01
C ARG A 70 1.42 10.98 -3.28
N CYS A 71 0.46 10.06 -3.21
CA CYS A 71 -0.40 9.66 -4.34
C CYS A 71 -1.68 8.98 -3.88
N ALA A 72 -2.62 8.74 -4.80
CA ALA A 72 -3.57 7.65 -4.66
C ALA A 72 -2.86 6.32 -4.91
N LEU A 73 -3.20 5.28 -4.14
CA LEU A 73 -2.49 4.00 -4.15
C LEU A 73 -3.47 2.84 -4.26
N SER A 74 -3.22 1.94 -5.21
CA SER A 74 -3.92 0.66 -5.33
C SER A 74 -2.87 -0.45 -5.35
N LEU A 75 -2.83 -1.26 -4.30
CA LEU A 75 -1.90 -2.38 -4.17
C LEU A 75 -2.69 -3.67 -3.94
N LYS A 76 -2.40 -4.69 -4.74
CA LYS A 76 -2.94 -6.04 -4.58
C LYS A 76 -1.82 -7.05 -4.53
N THR A 77 -1.76 -7.85 -3.46
CA THR A 77 -0.85 -8.99 -3.32
C THR A 77 -1.61 -10.28 -3.05
N GLY A 78 -1.16 -11.38 -3.66
CA GLY A 78 -1.64 -12.72 -3.32
C GLY A 78 -1.07 -13.20 -1.99
N SER A 79 0.22 -13.00 -1.78
CA SER A 79 0.93 -13.33 -0.54
C SER A 79 2.11 -12.40 -0.30
N GLY A 80 2.29 -11.94 0.94
CA GLY A 80 3.37 -11.03 1.31
C GLY A 80 2.87 -9.86 2.13
N ASP A 81 3.80 -9.24 2.83
CA ASP A 81 3.53 -8.10 3.70
C ASP A 81 3.48 -6.80 2.89
N ILE A 82 2.56 -5.93 3.28
CA ILE A 82 2.45 -4.58 2.74
C ILE A 82 2.86 -3.61 3.82
N ARG A 83 3.92 -2.84 3.58
CA ARG A 83 4.34 -1.70 4.41
C ARG A 83 4.19 -0.44 3.58
N ALA A 84 3.27 0.43 3.98
CA ALA A 84 2.99 1.67 3.26
C ALA A 84 3.12 2.88 4.18
N GLN A 85 4.04 3.79 3.84
CA GLN A 85 4.27 5.04 4.56
C GLN A 85 4.14 6.23 3.61
N GLY A 86 3.38 7.24 4.02
CA GLY A 86 3.25 8.46 3.22
C GLY A 86 2.04 9.31 3.58
N GLU A 87 1.76 10.27 2.72
CA GLU A 87 0.62 11.19 2.83
C GLU A 87 -0.32 10.94 1.63
N PRO A 88 -1.41 10.17 1.82
CA PRO A 88 -2.39 9.91 0.78
C PRO A 88 -2.96 11.22 0.22
N THR A 89 -2.78 11.45 -1.07
CA THR A 89 -3.44 12.55 -1.80
C THR A 89 -4.77 12.11 -2.43
N GLY A 90 -5.07 10.81 -2.35
CA GLY A 90 -6.31 10.16 -2.76
C GLY A 90 -6.48 8.83 -2.03
N GLU A 91 -7.45 8.02 -2.47
CA GLU A 91 -7.74 6.73 -1.83
C GLU A 91 -6.54 5.78 -1.84
N TRP A 92 -6.31 5.13 -0.70
CA TRP A 92 -5.38 4.02 -0.55
C TRP A 92 -6.18 2.73 -0.41
N SER A 93 -6.09 1.85 -1.40
CA SER A 93 -6.70 0.52 -1.41
C SER A 93 -5.58 -0.52 -1.38
N LEU A 94 -5.42 -1.17 -0.23
CA LEU A 94 -4.37 -2.18 0.02
C LEU A 94 -5.04 -3.52 0.28
N HIS A 95 -4.82 -4.49 -0.61
CA HIS A 95 -5.37 -5.82 -0.49
C HIS A 95 -4.25 -6.87 -0.44
N SER A 96 -4.26 -7.72 0.59
CA SER A 96 -3.42 -8.91 0.70
C SER A 96 -4.25 -10.17 0.84
N GLY A 97 -3.94 -11.22 0.08
CA GLY A 97 -4.54 -12.53 0.28
C GLY A 97 -4.07 -13.18 1.58
N SER A 98 -2.77 -13.07 1.86
CA SER A 98 -2.14 -13.54 3.09
C SER A 98 -0.89 -12.71 3.37
N GLY A 99 -0.86 -12.06 4.53
CA GLY A 99 0.22 -11.17 4.93
C GLY A 99 -0.27 -10.03 5.82
N GLU A 100 0.68 -9.38 6.50
CA GLU A 100 0.42 -8.22 7.32
C GLU A 100 0.26 -6.96 6.45
N ILE A 101 -0.65 -6.07 6.85
CA ILE A 101 -0.74 -4.73 6.27
C ILE A 101 -0.40 -3.72 7.36
N THR A 102 0.73 -3.05 7.21
CA THR A 102 1.18 -1.99 8.11
C THR A 102 1.20 -0.67 7.37
N VAL A 103 0.45 0.30 7.88
CA VAL A 103 0.32 1.63 7.29
C VAL A 103 0.79 2.67 8.29
N HIS A 104 1.74 3.52 7.87
CA HIS A 104 2.26 4.63 8.67
C HIS A 104 1.81 5.96 8.06
N LEU A 105 0.97 6.69 8.78
CA LEU A 105 0.41 7.97 8.33
C LEU A 105 0.87 9.11 9.24
N PRO A 106 0.95 10.35 8.73
CA PRO A 106 1.19 11.51 9.58
C PRO A 106 0.12 11.61 10.68
N SER A 107 0.54 11.86 11.92
CA SER A 107 -0.35 11.88 13.09
C SER A 107 -1.49 12.90 13.00
N GLU A 108 -1.34 13.94 12.18
CA GLU A 108 -2.31 15.02 11.97
C GLU A 108 -3.25 14.78 10.78
N LEU A 109 -3.06 13.70 10.02
CA LEU A 109 -3.88 13.40 8.85
C LEU A 109 -5.30 13.01 9.27
N ALA A 110 -6.30 13.58 8.60
CA ALA A 110 -7.70 13.20 8.73
C ALA A 110 -8.10 12.24 7.60
N PHE A 111 -8.69 11.10 7.96
CA PHE A 111 -9.00 10.04 7.01
C PHE A 111 -10.13 9.13 7.49
N ASP A 112 -10.77 8.45 6.54
CA ASP A 112 -11.77 7.43 6.80
C ASP A 112 -11.11 6.05 6.67
N LEU A 113 -11.13 5.26 7.75
CA LEU A 113 -10.53 3.93 7.81
C LEU A 113 -11.61 2.86 7.61
N ASP A 114 -11.35 1.96 6.66
CA ASP A 114 -12.12 0.75 6.42
C ASP A 114 -11.14 -0.44 6.38
N ALA A 115 -10.95 -1.08 7.52
CA ALA A 115 -10.03 -2.19 7.68
C ALA A 115 -10.79 -3.51 7.91
N HIS A 116 -10.43 -4.55 7.16
CA HIS A 116 -11.04 -5.88 7.26
C HIS A 116 -9.99 -6.99 7.19
N THR A 117 -10.03 -7.92 8.14
CA THR A 117 -9.24 -9.15 8.17
C THR A 117 -10.15 -10.34 8.45
N SER A 118 -10.00 -11.44 7.69
CA SER A 118 -10.77 -12.65 8.00
C SER A 118 -10.15 -13.47 9.14
N SER A 119 -8.83 -13.43 9.27
CA SER A 119 -8.08 -14.12 10.32
C SER A 119 -6.87 -13.29 10.75
N GLY A 120 -7.01 -12.59 11.87
CA GLY A 120 -5.96 -11.73 12.46
C GLY A 120 -6.55 -10.67 13.39
N GLY A 121 -5.70 -9.75 13.82
CA GLY A 121 -6.06 -8.58 14.62
C GLY A 121 -5.98 -7.29 13.80
N ILE A 122 -6.81 -6.31 14.17
CA ILE A 122 -6.66 -4.93 13.70
C ILE A 122 -6.25 -4.08 14.91
N SER A 123 -5.14 -3.36 14.80
CA SER A 123 -4.65 -2.46 15.85
C SER A 123 -4.30 -1.10 15.28
N THR A 124 -4.65 -0.04 16.02
CA THR A 124 -4.35 1.34 15.60
C THR A 124 -3.64 2.10 16.72
N GLY A 125 -2.55 2.80 16.41
CA GLY A 125 -1.87 3.72 17.34
C GLY A 125 -2.52 5.10 17.43
N LEU A 126 -3.39 5.45 16.48
CA LEU A 126 -3.98 6.78 16.37
C LEU A 126 -5.27 6.91 17.20
N PRO A 127 -5.59 8.10 17.74
CA PRO A 127 -6.86 8.37 18.40
C PRO A 127 -7.99 8.35 17.37
N ILE A 128 -8.55 7.17 17.12
CA ILE A 128 -9.63 6.97 16.17
C ILE A 128 -10.98 7.30 16.82
N THR A 129 -11.79 8.13 16.17
CA THR A 129 -13.20 8.25 16.53
C THR A 129 -13.93 7.16 15.79
N VAL A 130 -14.13 6.02 16.47
CA VAL A 130 -14.86 4.91 15.86
C VAL A 130 -16.30 5.33 15.64
N GLN A 131 -16.67 5.53 14.38
CA GLN A 131 -18.04 5.62 13.92
C GLN A 131 -18.32 4.36 13.10
N GLY A 132 -18.79 3.30 13.75
CA GLY A 132 -19.07 2.04 13.07
C GLY A 132 -19.10 0.81 13.99
N THR A 133 -19.07 -0.35 13.35
CA THR A 133 -19.01 -1.66 14.00
C THR A 133 -17.55 -1.99 14.30
N LEU A 134 -17.26 -2.27 15.57
CA LEU A 134 -16.03 -2.96 15.98
C LEU A 134 -16.36 -4.45 16.04
N GLY A 135 -15.97 -5.18 15.00
CA GLY A 135 -16.18 -6.62 14.87
C GLY A 135 -14.90 -7.42 15.11
N ARG A 136 -15.01 -8.75 15.20
CA ARG A 136 -13.82 -9.61 15.07
C ARG A 136 -13.30 -9.49 13.64
N GLY A 137 -12.25 -8.70 13.45
CA GLY A 137 -11.60 -8.53 12.16
C GLY A 137 -12.23 -7.47 11.25
N GLU A 138 -13.09 -6.58 11.76
CA GLU A 138 -13.54 -5.41 10.98
C GLU A 138 -13.44 -4.15 11.86
N LEU A 139 -12.87 -3.09 11.29
CA LEU A 139 -12.76 -1.79 11.90
C LEU A 139 -13.12 -0.71 10.88
N ARG A 140 -14.23 -0.03 11.14
CA ARG A 140 -14.63 1.16 10.39
C ARG A 140 -14.73 2.37 11.30
N GLY A 141 -14.13 3.47 10.88
CA GLY A 141 -14.17 4.69 11.68
C GLY A 141 -13.55 5.87 10.99
N LYS A 142 -13.73 7.04 11.62
CA LYS A 142 -13.19 8.30 11.13
C LYS A 142 -12.07 8.76 12.03
N VAL A 143 -10.95 9.14 11.45
CA VAL A 143 -9.83 9.74 12.17
C VAL A 143 -9.87 11.23 11.92
N ARG A 144 -9.91 12.02 13.02
CA ARG A 144 -9.89 13.49 13.00
C ARG A 144 -10.92 14.17 12.08
N GLY A 145 -12.12 13.60 11.98
CA GLY A 145 -13.22 14.17 11.19
C GLY A 145 -13.44 13.52 9.81
N GLY A 146 -12.59 12.56 9.43
CA GLY A 146 -12.69 11.85 8.14
C GLY A 146 -11.91 12.57 7.02
N GLY A 147 -11.94 12.04 5.80
CA GLY A 147 -11.19 12.63 4.69
C GLY A 147 -10.91 11.66 3.56
N VAL A 148 -9.62 11.45 3.28
CA VAL A 148 -9.19 10.44 2.30
C VAL A 148 -9.55 9.04 2.80
N ARG A 149 -9.98 8.16 1.90
CA ARG A 149 -10.37 6.80 2.26
C ARG A 149 -9.14 5.88 2.27
N LEU A 150 -8.99 5.11 3.35
CA LEU A 150 -8.04 4.01 3.48
C LEU A 150 -8.82 2.70 3.60
N GLU A 151 -8.79 1.92 2.53
CA GLU A 151 -9.37 0.58 2.47
C GLU A 151 -8.24 -0.45 2.61
N LEU A 152 -8.25 -1.17 3.73
CA LEU A 152 -7.23 -2.16 4.08
C LEU A 152 -7.90 -3.52 4.21
N HIS A 153 -7.52 -4.47 3.38
CA HIS A 153 -8.13 -5.80 3.39
C HIS A 153 -7.07 -6.90 3.39
N THR A 154 -7.08 -7.77 4.39
CA THR A 154 -6.26 -8.99 4.40
C THR A 154 -7.11 -10.26 4.58
N GLY A 155 -6.81 -11.32 3.83
CA GLY A 155 -7.48 -12.61 4.04
C GLY A 155 -7.00 -13.27 5.33
N SER A 156 -5.69 -13.32 5.53
CA SER A 156 -5.05 -13.86 6.73
C SER A 156 -3.84 -12.99 7.09
N GLY A 157 -3.86 -12.39 8.27
CA GLY A 157 -2.83 -11.47 8.73
C GLY A 157 -3.41 -10.34 9.58
N ASP A 158 -2.50 -9.62 10.22
CA ASP A 158 -2.85 -8.46 11.03
C ASP A 158 -2.89 -7.19 10.17
N ILE A 159 -3.69 -6.22 10.60
CA ILE A 159 -3.66 -4.86 10.06
C ILE A 159 -3.22 -3.91 11.16
N ARG A 160 -2.13 -3.19 10.91
CA ARG A 160 -1.57 -2.19 11.82
C ARG A 160 -1.64 -0.80 11.16
N VAL A 161 -2.22 0.16 11.86
CA VAL A 161 -2.29 1.56 11.42
C VAL A 161 -1.66 2.44 12.48
N GLU A 162 -0.57 3.10 12.14
CA GLU A 162 0.27 3.89 13.06
C GLU A 162 0.42 5.35 12.60
#